data_AF-A0A430QJM3-F1
#
_entry.id   AF-A0A430QJM3-F1
#
_cell.length_a   1.000
_cell.length_b   1.000
_cell.length_c   1.000
_cell.angle_alpha   90.00
_cell.angle_beta   90.00
_cell.angle_gamma   90.00
#
_symmetry.space_group_name_H-M   'P 1'
#
loop_
_entity.id
_entity.type
_entity.pdbx_description
1 polymer ?
#
loop_
_entity_poly.entity_id
_entity_poly.type
_entity_poly.pdbx_seq_one_letter_code
_entity_poly.pdbx_strand_id
1 'polypeptide(L)'
;MNSLLVTTTTEKQVDAAIVWDPLGGNPVASLSGDMASKSSITGYFGGVACAAARKPIIQTWNFNSATSVHKNILTKGLVSALVFTPDGNYIIVAFDREIYVYQTVSGCLMGVLEGSHSARICEMKLSKWNSNGPAFLISADISGFLACWSLGSLINGLNMMSTQSATEVESHSNANLSSAKHLPLWYVIQASTSHPVCAVMDDIVVVGGSQGLKIYALYDGCVLASLLTNVSGGLLSLCPSPDNNGNLFCGGNDGLLYTAFIQSQRGCYSADKEIHRCFSDSNFSASQKAIIMMAMDPNCEMLVVGARFGLIEILRPDSLLTCVQRFSVFNPSITNDSTNTCLTGLCLIPRPDWLSNTVGIESVDAKTSSNSDHYTDQNGGLNSSNPRTCFIEPFKSHFGWRLDDTVCVRIPELAEKSNFSSEEASIFMDDFYPVSGMSQIKLDSLGSEEHKVLRQEIDRVTASNRELLRRLVNFELRSSV
;
A
#
# COMPACT_ATOMS: atom_id res chain seq x y z
N MET A 1 11.07 -2.72 -24.89
CA MET A 1 10.06 -2.15 -23.97
C MET A 1 8.68 -2.56 -24.45
N ASN A 2 8.09 -3.53 -23.75
CA ASN A 2 6.90 -4.26 -24.19
C ASN A 2 5.83 -4.19 -23.08
N SER A 3 5.42 -2.99 -22.64
CA SER A 3 4.34 -2.86 -21.66
C SER A 3 3.20 -2.03 -22.24
N LEU A 4 1.98 -2.50 -22.02
CA LEU A 4 0.76 -1.80 -22.38
C LEU A 4 0.15 -1.22 -21.11
N LEU A 5 -0.46 -0.05 -21.25
CA LEU A 5 -1.19 0.61 -20.17
C LEU A 5 -2.67 0.24 -20.29
N VAL A 6 -3.28 -0.19 -19.19
CA VAL A 6 -4.73 -0.38 -19.12
C VAL A 6 -5.32 0.63 -18.15
N THR A 7 -6.34 1.35 -18.60
CA THR A 7 -7.05 2.33 -17.79
C THR A 7 -8.53 2.01 -17.73
N THR A 8 -9.14 2.38 -16.60
CA THR A 8 -10.59 2.28 -16.38
C THR A 8 -11.09 3.63 -15.89
N THR A 9 -12.31 4.00 -16.28
CA THR A 9 -12.88 5.32 -15.99
C THR A 9 -14.33 5.21 -15.49
N THR A 10 -14.84 6.29 -14.89
CA THR A 10 -16.30 6.45 -14.65
C THR A 10 -17.04 7.04 -15.84
N GLU A 11 -16.36 7.26 -16.97
CA GLU A 11 -16.98 7.74 -18.19
C GLU A 11 -18.05 6.74 -18.64
N LYS A 12 -19.23 7.23 -19.05
CA LYS A 12 -20.30 6.36 -19.53
C LYS A 12 -19.97 5.89 -20.95
N GLN A 13 -19.08 4.92 -21.06
CA GLN A 13 -18.75 4.24 -22.29
C GLN A 13 -19.29 2.80 -22.28
N VAL A 14 -19.31 2.19 -23.47
CA VAL A 14 -19.68 0.77 -23.64
C VAL A 14 -18.57 -0.14 -23.11
N ASP A 15 -17.35 0.38 -23.04
CA ASP A 15 -16.16 -0.38 -22.67
C ASP A 15 -15.82 -0.21 -21.19
N ALA A 16 -15.42 -1.31 -20.56
CA ALA A 16 -15.02 -1.33 -19.16
C ALA A 16 -13.60 -0.75 -18.97
N ALA A 17 -12.70 -1.02 -19.92
CA ALA A 17 -11.30 -0.64 -19.89
C ALA A 17 -10.77 -0.36 -21.30
N ILE A 18 -9.75 0.50 -21.39
CA ILE A 18 -9.04 0.79 -22.63
C ILE A 18 -7.57 0.44 -22.46
N VAL A 19 -6.99 -0.22 -23.47
CA VAL A 19 -5.58 -0.57 -23.55
C VAL A 19 -4.87 0.42 -24.46
N TRP A 20 -3.75 0.97 -24.00
CA TRP A 20 -3.00 2.04 -24.65
C TRP A 20 -1.56 1.60 -24.89
N ASP A 21 -0.97 2.09 -25.98
CA ASP A 21 0.48 2.14 -26.13
C ASP A 21 0.98 3.35 -25.33
N PRO A 22 1.71 3.16 -24.22
CA PRO A 22 2.11 4.28 -23.35
C PRO A 22 3.03 5.27 -24.06
N LEU A 23 3.88 4.81 -24.98
CA LEU A 23 4.81 5.69 -25.71
C LEU A 23 4.11 6.36 -26.90
N GLY A 24 3.23 5.63 -27.58
CA GLY A 24 2.44 6.18 -28.68
C GLY A 24 1.34 7.14 -28.23
N GLY A 25 0.82 6.97 -27.01
CA GLY A 25 -0.36 7.70 -26.51
C GLY A 25 -1.68 7.33 -27.21
N ASN A 26 -1.68 6.24 -28.00
CA ASN A 26 -2.82 5.82 -28.81
C ASN A 26 -3.52 4.60 -28.19
N PRO A 27 -4.85 4.52 -28.26
CA PRO A 27 -5.57 3.31 -27.86
C PRO A 27 -5.27 2.17 -28.84
N VAL A 28 -4.94 1.00 -28.29
CA VAL A 28 -4.59 -0.22 -29.02
C VAL A 28 -5.76 -1.20 -29.03
N ALA A 29 -6.49 -1.30 -27.92
CA ALA A 29 -7.65 -2.19 -27.80
C ALA A 29 -8.65 -1.63 -26.80
N SER A 30 -9.91 -2.03 -26.95
CA SER A 30 -10.98 -1.73 -25.99
C SER A 30 -11.53 -3.02 -25.40
N LEU A 31 -11.79 -3.01 -24.09
CA LEU A 31 -12.26 -4.16 -23.33
C LEU A 31 -13.73 -3.95 -23.00
N SER A 32 -14.62 -4.59 -23.76
CA SER A 32 -16.06 -4.52 -23.54
C SER A 32 -16.45 -5.03 -22.16
N GLY A 33 -17.37 -4.36 -21.47
CA GLY A 33 -17.86 -4.79 -20.17
C GLY A 33 -18.60 -3.70 -19.38
N ASP A 34 -18.83 -3.95 -18.10
CA ASP A 34 -19.42 -2.98 -17.19
C ASP A 34 -18.37 -2.03 -16.60
N MET A 35 -18.81 -0.83 -16.19
CA MET A 35 -17.95 0.15 -15.49
C MET A 35 -17.22 -0.48 -14.31
N ALA A 36 -15.90 -0.31 -14.27
CA ALA A 36 -15.05 -0.87 -13.23
C ALA A 36 -15.17 -0.12 -11.89
N SER A 37 -15.08 -0.85 -10.78
CA SER A 37 -14.94 -0.28 -9.43
C SER A 37 -13.59 0.40 -9.27
N LYS A 38 -13.55 1.45 -8.45
CA LYS A 38 -12.32 2.18 -8.13
C LYS A 38 -11.26 1.24 -7.52
N SER A 39 -10.01 1.39 -7.96
CA SER A 39 -8.83 0.65 -7.51
C SER A 39 -8.93 -0.88 -7.64
N SER A 40 -9.83 -1.39 -8.48
CA SER A 40 -10.08 -2.83 -8.62
C SER A 40 -9.38 -3.49 -9.80
N ILE A 41 -8.84 -2.71 -10.74
CA ILE A 41 -8.14 -3.27 -11.90
C ILE A 41 -6.79 -3.86 -11.47
N THR A 42 -6.50 -5.06 -11.93
CA THR A 42 -5.23 -5.73 -11.66
C THR A 42 -4.85 -6.64 -12.82
N GLY A 43 -3.55 -6.73 -13.08
CA GLY A 43 -3.00 -7.73 -13.99
C GLY A 43 -2.93 -9.09 -13.31
N TYR A 44 -3.10 -10.16 -14.09
CA TYR A 44 -2.82 -11.54 -13.69
C TYR A 44 -2.06 -12.24 -14.80
N PHE A 45 -1.61 -13.49 -14.57
CA PHE A 45 -0.85 -14.25 -15.56
C PHE A 45 -1.60 -14.38 -16.89
N GLY A 46 -1.18 -13.58 -17.88
CA GLY A 46 -1.76 -13.57 -19.20
C GLY A 46 -3.06 -12.76 -19.36
N GLY A 47 -3.40 -11.85 -18.45
CA GLY A 47 -4.67 -11.12 -18.53
C GLY A 47 -4.83 -9.94 -17.58
N VAL A 48 -6.01 -9.31 -17.62
CA VAL A 48 -6.46 -8.27 -16.68
C VAL A 48 -7.81 -8.63 -16.10
N ALA A 49 -8.01 -8.32 -14.83
CA ALA A 49 -9.29 -8.44 -14.16
C ALA A 49 -9.70 -7.10 -13.52
N CYS A 50 -11.00 -6.85 -13.41
CA CYS A 50 -11.53 -5.76 -12.61
C CYS A 50 -12.89 -6.13 -12.00
N ALA A 51 -13.29 -5.45 -10.93
CA ALA A 51 -14.62 -5.60 -10.37
C ALA A 51 -15.62 -4.69 -11.08
N ALA A 52 -16.84 -5.15 -11.33
CA ALA A 52 -17.93 -4.28 -11.76
C ALA A 52 -18.40 -3.36 -10.61
N ALA A 53 -18.53 -2.05 -10.86
CA ALA A 53 -18.82 -1.06 -9.81
C ALA A 53 -20.20 -1.23 -9.14
N ARG A 54 -21.18 -1.80 -9.86
CA ARG A 54 -22.58 -1.89 -9.43
C ARG A 54 -23.16 -3.30 -9.50
N LYS A 55 -22.35 -4.30 -9.83
CA LYS A 55 -22.78 -5.70 -9.98
C LYS A 55 -21.81 -6.61 -9.22
N PRO A 56 -22.28 -7.74 -8.68
CA PRO A 56 -21.44 -8.72 -8.01
C PRO A 56 -20.70 -9.59 -9.04
N ILE A 57 -19.86 -8.96 -9.85
CA ILE A 57 -19.16 -9.61 -10.96
C ILE A 57 -17.70 -9.15 -10.98
N ILE A 58 -16.79 -10.11 -11.15
CA ILE A 58 -15.41 -9.84 -11.58
C ILE A 58 -15.35 -10.10 -13.08
N GLN A 59 -14.90 -9.09 -13.81
CA GLN A 59 -14.72 -9.12 -15.25
C GLN A 59 -13.27 -9.46 -15.54
N THR A 60 -13.03 -10.40 -16.44
CA THR A 60 -11.68 -10.86 -16.78
C THR A 60 -11.49 -10.87 -18.29
N TRP A 61 -10.31 -10.45 -18.73
CA TRP A 61 -9.88 -10.49 -20.13
C TRP A 61 -8.55 -11.23 -20.19
N ASN A 62 -8.46 -12.21 -21.09
CA ASN A 62 -7.25 -12.98 -21.32
C ASN A 62 -6.56 -12.45 -22.59
N PHE A 63 -5.25 -12.24 -22.50
CA PHE A 63 -4.38 -11.75 -23.56
C PHE A 63 -3.40 -12.80 -24.11
N ASN A 64 -3.43 -14.05 -23.62
CA ASN A 64 -2.58 -15.14 -24.13
C ASN A 64 -2.96 -15.58 -25.55
N SER A 65 -4.18 -15.27 -26.01
CA SER A 65 -4.63 -15.51 -27.37
C SER A 65 -5.18 -14.23 -27.98
N ALA A 66 -5.00 -14.07 -29.31
CA ALA A 66 -5.61 -12.99 -30.08
C ALA A 66 -7.16 -13.01 -30.00
N THR A 67 -7.74 -14.17 -29.71
CA THR A 67 -9.16 -14.29 -29.34
C THR A 67 -9.30 -14.05 -27.83
N SER A 68 -9.25 -12.79 -27.42
CA SER A 68 -9.44 -12.43 -26.02
C SER A 68 -10.85 -12.83 -25.57
N VAL A 69 -10.94 -13.80 -24.65
CA VAL A 69 -12.24 -14.24 -24.12
C VAL A 69 -12.54 -13.41 -22.88
N HIS A 70 -13.48 -12.46 -23.03
CA HIS A 70 -14.11 -11.80 -21.88
C HIS A 70 -14.92 -12.82 -21.09
N LYS A 71 -14.67 -12.93 -19.78
CA LYS A 71 -15.44 -13.78 -18.86
C LYS A 71 -15.85 -13.01 -17.62
N ASN A 72 -17.11 -13.22 -17.24
CA ASN A 72 -17.68 -12.70 -16.01
C ASN A 72 -17.76 -13.81 -14.96
N ILE A 73 -17.19 -13.56 -13.80
CA ILE A 73 -17.23 -14.43 -12.64
C ILE A 73 -18.23 -13.84 -11.66
N LEU A 74 -19.32 -14.57 -11.40
CA LEU A 74 -20.33 -14.18 -10.41
C LEU A 74 -19.73 -14.31 -9.00
N THR A 75 -19.92 -13.29 -8.17
CA THR A 75 -19.41 -13.26 -6.80
C THR A 75 -20.50 -13.21 -5.75
N LYS A 76 -20.16 -13.50 -4.48
CA LYS A 76 -21.09 -13.46 -3.33
C LYS A 76 -21.74 -12.08 -3.15
N GLY A 77 -21.01 -11.01 -3.46
CA GLY A 77 -21.47 -9.63 -3.31
C GLY A 77 -20.64 -8.65 -4.13
N LEU A 78 -20.83 -7.35 -3.87
CA LEU A 78 -20.05 -6.30 -4.50
C LEU A 78 -18.58 -6.39 -4.10
N VAL A 79 -17.70 -6.47 -5.08
CA VAL A 79 -16.25 -6.53 -4.86
C VAL A 79 -15.73 -5.12 -4.63
N SER A 80 -15.09 -4.90 -3.50
CA SER A 80 -14.52 -3.59 -3.14
C SER A 80 -13.03 -3.49 -3.51
N ALA A 81 -12.27 -4.56 -3.37
CA ALA A 81 -10.89 -4.70 -3.79
C ALA A 81 -10.60 -6.17 -4.17
N LEU A 82 -9.63 -6.40 -5.03
CA LEU A 82 -9.19 -7.75 -5.41
C LEU A 82 -7.70 -7.77 -5.76
N VAL A 83 -7.04 -8.90 -5.49
CA VAL A 83 -5.62 -9.10 -5.81
C VAL A 83 -5.37 -10.56 -6.15
N PHE A 84 -4.51 -10.82 -7.13
CA PHE A 84 -4.00 -12.16 -7.44
C PHE A 84 -2.67 -12.37 -6.74
N THR A 85 -2.42 -13.59 -6.29
CA THR A 85 -1.07 -13.97 -5.85
C THR A 85 -0.10 -13.95 -7.04
N PRO A 86 1.19 -13.63 -6.83
CA PRO A 86 2.18 -13.56 -7.93
C PRO A 86 2.34 -14.86 -8.71
N ASP A 87 2.10 -16.01 -8.05
CA ASP A 87 2.09 -17.34 -8.67
C ASP A 87 0.79 -17.66 -9.44
N GLY A 88 -0.22 -16.79 -9.35
CA GLY A 88 -1.53 -16.96 -9.99
C GLY A 88 -2.43 -18.03 -9.37
N ASN A 89 -1.97 -18.73 -8.33
CA ASN A 89 -2.69 -19.87 -7.77
C ASN A 89 -3.92 -19.46 -6.95
N TYR A 90 -3.92 -18.24 -6.42
CA TYR A 90 -5.01 -17.73 -5.59
C TYR A 90 -5.48 -16.35 -6.05
N ILE A 91 -6.77 -16.11 -5.85
CA ILE A 91 -7.40 -14.80 -5.94
C ILE A 91 -7.98 -14.44 -4.58
N ILE A 92 -7.65 -13.25 -4.10
CA ILE A 92 -8.15 -12.72 -2.85
C ILE A 92 -9.10 -11.58 -3.17
N VAL A 93 -10.32 -11.68 -2.64
CA VAL A 93 -11.43 -10.80 -2.99
C VAL A 93 -12.03 -10.22 -1.72
N ALA A 94 -12.10 -8.89 -1.62
CA ALA A 94 -12.83 -8.21 -0.56
C ALA A 94 -14.29 -7.94 -0.96
N PHE A 95 -15.21 -8.39 -0.11
CA PHE A 95 -16.63 -8.09 -0.20
C PHE A 95 -17.02 -7.18 0.95
N ASP A 96 -17.11 -5.87 0.67
CA ASP A 96 -17.34 -4.83 1.68
C ASP A 96 -16.27 -4.86 2.79
N ARG A 97 -16.51 -5.61 3.87
CA ARG A 97 -15.66 -5.70 5.07
C ARG A 97 -14.92 -7.04 5.23
N GLU A 98 -15.33 -8.05 4.48
CA GLU A 98 -14.80 -9.41 4.59
C GLU A 98 -13.84 -9.71 3.44
N ILE A 99 -12.82 -10.54 3.69
CA ILE A 99 -11.86 -10.95 2.66
C ILE A 99 -11.95 -12.46 2.47
N TYR A 100 -12.10 -12.88 1.21
CA TYR A 100 -12.21 -14.28 0.82
C TYR A 100 -11.03 -14.66 -0.04
N VAL A 101 -10.45 -15.83 0.21
CA VAL A 101 -9.33 -16.38 -0.56
C VAL A 101 -9.85 -17.56 -1.34
N TYR A 102 -9.76 -17.50 -2.66
CA TYR A 102 -10.16 -18.59 -3.56
C TYR A 102 -8.94 -19.16 -4.28
N GLN A 103 -8.97 -20.45 -4.56
CA GLN A 103 -8.02 -21.05 -5.49
C GLN A 103 -8.44 -20.71 -6.93
N THR A 104 -7.55 -20.10 -7.71
CA THR A 104 -7.86 -19.57 -9.05
C THR A 104 -8.31 -20.66 -10.02
N VAL A 105 -7.67 -21.84 -9.98
CA VAL A 105 -7.94 -22.93 -10.94
C VAL A 105 -9.27 -23.62 -10.66
N SER A 106 -9.55 -23.95 -9.40
CA SER A 106 -10.75 -24.71 -9.02
C SER A 106 -11.96 -23.82 -8.70
N GLY A 107 -11.72 -22.54 -8.40
CA GLY A 107 -12.74 -21.64 -7.86
C GLY A 107 -13.16 -21.97 -6.42
N CYS A 108 -12.49 -22.93 -5.77
CA CYS A 108 -12.84 -23.33 -4.40
C CYS A 108 -12.48 -22.23 -3.41
N LEU A 109 -13.38 -21.98 -2.46
CA LEU A 109 -13.13 -21.11 -1.32
C LEU A 109 -12.13 -21.80 -0.38
N MET A 110 -10.96 -21.19 -0.19
CA MET A 110 -9.89 -21.71 0.66
C MET A 110 -10.02 -21.22 2.09
N GLY A 111 -10.50 -20.00 2.29
CA GLY A 111 -10.80 -19.47 3.61
C GLY A 111 -11.32 -18.04 3.57
N VAL A 112 -11.77 -17.59 4.74
CA VAL A 112 -12.28 -16.24 4.96
C VAL A 112 -11.45 -15.58 6.07
N LEU A 113 -10.92 -14.40 5.78
CA LEU A 113 -10.23 -13.55 6.75
C LEU A 113 -11.29 -12.59 7.31
N GLU A 114 -11.82 -12.92 8.48
CA GLU A 114 -12.95 -12.22 9.11
C GLU A 114 -12.52 -11.43 10.34
N GLY A 115 -13.31 -10.41 10.69
CA GLY A 115 -13.32 -9.85 12.04
C GLY A 115 -12.36 -8.70 12.33
N SER A 116 -11.80 -8.02 11.33
CA SER A 116 -10.92 -6.86 11.54
C SER A 116 -11.52 -5.52 11.09
N HIS A 117 -12.17 -5.47 9.91
CA HIS A 117 -12.59 -4.20 9.30
C HIS A 117 -14.00 -3.79 9.73
N SER A 118 -14.12 -2.57 10.25
CA SER A 118 -15.42 -1.97 10.59
C SER A 118 -16.03 -1.19 9.41
N ALA A 119 -15.23 -0.84 8.40
CA ALA A 119 -15.67 -0.11 7.22
C ALA A 119 -15.25 -0.83 5.92
N ARG A 120 -15.77 -0.35 4.79
CA ARG A 120 -15.49 -0.94 3.47
C ARG A 120 -13.99 -0.93 3.18
N ILE A 121 -13.44 -2.10 2.85
CA ILE A 121 -12.07 -2.27 2.38
C ILE A 121 -11.93 -1.54 1.05
N CYS A 122 -10.98 -0.61 0.97
CA CYS A 122 -10.73 0.19 -0.22
C CYS A 122 -9.44 -0.20 -0.95
N GLU A 123 -8.50 -0.88 -0.29
CA GLU A 123 -7.26 -1.32 -0.90
C GLU A 123 -6.72 -2.61 -0.29
N MET A 124 -6.04 -3.40 -1.12
CA MET A 124 -5.33 -4.62 -0.73
C MET A 124 -4.01 -4.70 -1.46
N LYS A 125 -2.94 -5.11 -0.77
CA LYS A 125 -1.60 -5.32 -1.33
C LYS A 125 -0.99 -6.60 -0.77
N LEU A 126 -0.25 -7.32 -1.60
CA LEU A 126 0.51 -8.49 -1.19
C LEU A 126 1.97 -8.13 -0.96
N SER A 127 2.61 -8.79 0.01
CA SER A 127 4.07 -8.80 0.09
C SER A 127 4.66 -9.58 -1.09
N LYS A 128 5.95 -9.34 -1.37
CA LYS A 128 6.67 -10.12 -2.39
C LYS A 128 6.63 -11.59 -1.99
N TRP A 129 6.10 -12.42 -2.88
CA TRP A 129 6.03 -13.87 -2.73
C TRP A 129 7.38 -14.46 -3.12
N ASN A 130 8.31 -14.54 -2.17
CA ASN A 130 9.52 -15.32 -2.35
C ASN A 130 9.19 -16.79 -2.05
N SER A 131 9.71 -17.74 -2.84
CA SER A 131 9.44 -19.18 -2.67
C SER A 131 9.75 -19.72 -1.26
N ASN A 132 10.54 -18.98 -0.48
CA ASN A 132 11.03 -19.38 0.84
C ASN A 132 10.56 -18.48 1.99
N GLY A 133 9.77 -17.42 1.70
CA GLY A 133 9.34 -16.43 2.69
C GLY A 133 7.85 -16.50 3.01
N PRO A 134 7.42 -16.04 4.20
CA PRO A 134 6.00 -15.96 4.52
C PRO A 134 5.28 -14.94 3.63
N ALA A 135 4.12 -15.33 3.11
CA ALA A 135 3.27 -14.48 2.30
C ALA A 135 2.31 -13.69 3.20
N PHE A 136 2.32 -12.36 3.04
CA PHE A 136 1.47 -11.46 3.79
C PHE A 136 0.50 -10.71 2.88
N LEU A 137 -0.70 -10.49 3.40
CA LEU A 137 -1.69 -9.61 2.80
C LEU A 137 -1.87 -8.39 3.69
N ILE A 138 -1.78 -7.21 3.10
CA ILE A 138 -2.17 -5.95 3.73
C ILE A 138 -3.52 -5.54 3.17
N SER A 139 -4.42 -5.16 4.05
CA SER A 139 -5.76 -4.68 3.71
C SER A 139 -6.04 -3.38 4.44
N ALA A 140 -6.61 -2.41 3.75
CA ALA A 140 -6.93 -1.10 4.29
C ALA A 140 -8.39 -0.73 4.02
N ASP A 141 -9.07 -0.15 5.01
CA ASP A 141 -10.43 0.35 4.87
C ASP A 141 -10.50 1.87 4.71
N ILE A 142 -11.67 2.35 4.28
CA ILE A 142 -11.92 3.79 4.06
C ILE A 142 -11.74 4.66 5.31
N SER A 143 -11.82 4.06 6.51
CA SER A 143 -11.70 4.75 7.79
C SER A 143 -10.25 4.96 8.22
N GLY A 144 -9.30 4.30 7.54
CA GLY A 144 -7.89 4.36 7.89
C GLY A 144 -7.41 3.16 8.71
N PHE A 145 -8.24 2.13 8.88
CA PHE A 145 -7.85 0.88 9.52
C PHE A 145 -6.98 0.07 8.56
N LEU A 146 -5.91 -0.53 9.08
CA LEU A 146 -4.97 -1.38 8.36
C LEU A 146 -4.87 -2.73 9.08
N ALA A 147 -4.94 -3.84 8.34
CA ALA A 147 -4.68 -5.17 8.88
C ALA A 147 -3.67 -5.91 8.01
N CYS A 148 -2.74 -6.63 8.68
CA CYS A 148 -1.80 -7.56 8.08
C CYS A 148 -2.22 -9.00 8.38
N TRP A 149 -2.21 -9.85 7.37
CA TRP A 149 -2.62 -11.25 7.47
C TRP A 149 -1.50 -12.17 7.00
N SER A 150 -1.28 -13.27 7.72
CA SER A 150 -0.44 -14.37 7.23
C SER A 150 -1.26 -15.26 6.30
N LEU A 151 -0.86 -15.34 5.04
CA LEU A 151 -1.42 -16.30 4.09
C LEU A 151 -0.76 -17.69 4.22
N GLY A 152 0.42 -17.76 4.82
CA GLY A 152 1.18 -19.01 4.98
C GLY A 152 0.41 -20.08 5.75
N SER A 153 -0.24 -19.72 6.86
CA SER A 153 -1.07 -20.67 7.64
C SER A 153 -2.26 -21.20 6.85
N LEU A 154 -2.94 -20.31 6.12
CA LEU A 154 -4.08 -20.67 5.27
C LEU A 154 -3.67 -21.61 4.14
N ILE A 155 -2.53 -21.36 3.51
CA ILE A 155 -2.08 -22.10 2.32
C ILE A 155 -1.37 -23.41 2.70
N ASN A 156 -0.55 -23.41 3.76
CA ASN A 156 0.17 -24.60 4.23
C ASN A 156 -0.73 -25.59 4.97
N GLY A 157 -1.74 -25.12 5.72
CA GLY A 157 -2.72 -26.00 6.37
C GLY A 157 -3.42 -26.94 5.39
N LEU A 158 -3.50 -26.54 4.10
CA LEU A 158 -4.16 -27.29 3.04
C LEU A 158 -3.22 -28.25 2.30
N ASN A 159 -1.91 -27.96 2.20
CA ASN A 159 -0.91 -28.88 1.64
C ASN A 159 -0.70 -30.13 2.52
N MET A 160 -0.95 -30.03 3.83
CA MET A 160 -0.95 -31.18 4.74
C MET A 160 -2.22 -32.05 4.64
N MET A 161 -3.33 -31.48 4.15
CA MET A 161 -4.57 -32.24 3.90
C MET A 161 -4.59 -32.89 2.51
N SER A 162 -3.93 -32.31 1.50
CA SER A 162 -3.85 -32.90 0.15
C SER A 162 -2.91 -34.13 0.05
N THR A 163 -2.02 -34.32 1.02
CA THR A 163 -1.19 -35.54 1.14
C THR A 163 -1.90 -36.67 1.90
N GLN A 164 -3.03 -36.40 2.54
CA GLN A 164 -3.92 -37.41 3.11
C GLN A 164 -5.04 -37.74 2.11
N SER A 165 -4.72 -38.52 1.08
CA SER A 165 -5.75 -39.25 0.35
C SER A 165 -5.47 -40.75 0.37
N ALA A 166 -6.55 -41.50 0.57
CA ALA A 166 -6.67 -42.95 0.58
C ALA A 166 -6.40 -43.67 1.92
N THR A 167 -7.17 -43.35 2.96
CA THR A 167 -7.85 -44.38 3.77
C THR A 167 -8.94 -43.74 4.63
N GLU A 168 -10.12 -44.38 4.57
CA GLU A 168 -11.30 -44.23 5.43
C GLU A 168 -12.24 -43.03 5.17
N VAL A 169 -13.33 -43.39 4.49
CA VAL A 169 -14.58 -42.65 4.39
C VAL A 169 -15.26 -42.70 5.76
N GLU A 170 -15.25 -41.59 6.50
CA GLU A 170 -16.26 -41.33 7.53
C GLU A 170 -17.04 -40.05 7.21
N SER A 171 -18.34 -40.26 7.00
CA SER A 171 -19.34 -39.31 6.51
C SER A 171 -19.82 -38.32 7.59
N HIS A 172 -18.91 -37.70 8.34
CA HIS A 172 -19.24 -36.71 9.37
C HIS A 172 -18.16 -35.63 9.53
N SER A 173 -17.87 -34.81 8.51
CA SER A 173 -16.96 -33.66 8.70
C SER A 173 -17.15 -32.47 7.75
N ASN A 174 -18.30 -32.34 7.06
CA ASN A 174 -18.62 -31.12 6.29
C ASN A 174 -19.02 -29.90 7.16
N ALA A 175 -18.91 -29.99 8.49
CA ALA A 175 -19.30 -28.94 9.43
C ALA A 175 -18.11 -28.19 10.08
N ASN A 176 -16.86 -28.63 9.89
CA ASN A 176 -15.69 -28.05 10.57
C ASN A 176 -14.81 -27.14 9.68
N LEU A 177 -15.17 -26.94 8.40
CA LEU A 177 -14.44 -26.01 7.53
C LEU A 177 -14.72 -24.53 7.84
N SER A 178 -15.72 -24.22 8.68
CA SER A 178 -16.25 -22.87 8.87
C SER A 178 -15.85 -22.17 10.18
N SER A 179 -14.93 -22.72 10.99
CA SER A 179 -14.66 -22.16 12.33
C SER A 179 -13.21 -21.78 12.64
N ALA A 180 -12.26 -22.00 11.72
CA ALA A 180 -10.92 -21.44 11.87
C ALA A 180 -10.97 -19.97 11.46
N LYS A 181 -11.28 -19.09 12.41
CA LYS A 181 -11.18 -17.64 12.19
C LYS A 181 -9.71 -17.29 11.98
N HIS A 182 -9.32 -17.03 10.75
CA HIS A 182 -8.00 -16.49 10.46
C HIS A 182 -7.98 -15.03 10.92
N LEU A 183 -7.26 -14.76 12.01
CA LEU A 183 -7.13 -13.43 12.59
C LEU A 183 -5.97 -12.67 11.93
N PRO A 184 -6.01 -11.32 11.93
CA PRO A 184 -4.87 -10.55 11.47
C PRO A 184 -3.70 -10.73 12.44
N LEU A 185 -2.47 -10.78 11.90
CA LEU A 185 -1.23 -10.81 12.68
C LEU A 185 -1.12 -9.56 13.56
N TRP A 186 -1.45 -8.42 12.96
CA TRP A 186 -1.54 -7.14 13.62
C TRP A 186 -2.46 -6.22 12.82
N TYR A 187 -2.97 -5.21 13.50
CA TYR A 187 -3.76 -4.17 12.87
C TYR A 187 -3.49 -2.80 13.50
N VAL A 188 -3.76 -1.75 12.72
CA VAL A 188 -3.62 -0.35 13.10
C VAL A 188 -4.95 0.33 12.87
N ILE A 189 -5.52 0.93 13.91
CA ILE A 189 -6.87 1.53 13.84
C ILE A 189 -6.88 2.84 13.04
N GLN A 190 -5.79 3.61 13.09
CA GLN A 190 -5.71 4.94 12.48
C GLN A 190 -4.39 5.15 11.73
N ALA A 191 -4.17 4.37 10.68
CA ALA A 191 -3.03 4.57 9.78
C ALA A 191 -3.17 5.89 8.99
N SER A 192 -4.38 6.22 8.54
CA SER A 192 -4.76 7.51 7.94
C SER A 192 -6.04 8.04 8.57
N THR A 193 -6.39 9.32 8.38
CA THR A 193 -7.72 9.83 8.78
C THR A 193 -8.77 9.60 7.69
N SER A 194 -8.34 9.37 6.45
CA SER A 194 -9.25 9.09 5.32
C SER A 194 -8.49 8.45 4.17
N HIS A 195 -9.15 7.50 3.50
CA HIS A 195 -8.70 6.85 2.25
C HIS A 195 -7.19 6.51 2.24
N PRO A 196 -6.74 5.62 3.13
CA PRO A 196 -5.35 5.17 3.12
C PRO A 196 -5.00 4.58 1.76
N VAL A 197 -3.83 4.95 1.26
CA VAL A 197 -3.17 4.24 0.18
C VAL A 197 -1.97 3.49 0.73
N CYS A 198 -1.75 2.25 0.33
CA CYS A 198 -0.70 1.41 0.88
C CYS A 198 0.16 0.74 -0.20
N ALA A 199 1.40 0.47 0.17
CA ALA A 199 2.34 -0.31 -0.61
C ALA A 199 3.18 -1.16 0.34
N VAL A 200 3.62 -2.33 -0.13
CA VAL A 200 4.53 -3.20 0.60
C VAL A 200 5.89 -3.14 -0.09
N MET A 201 6.94 -2.88 0.68
CA MET A 201 8.32 -2.79 0.21
C MET A 201 9.17 -3.69 1.09
N ASP A 202 9.70 -4.79 0.55
CA ASP A 202 10.46 -5.78 1.32
C ASP A 202 9.76 -6.16 2.65
N ASP A 203 10.35 -5.76 3.78
CA ASP A 203 9.89 -6.04 5.14
C ASP A 203 9.11 -4.88 5.80
N ILE A 204 8.68 -3.88 5.02
CA ILE A 204 7.93 -2.72 5.52
C ILE A 204 6.61 -2.51 4.76
N VAL A 205 5.66 -1.92 5.46
CA VAL A 205 4.38 -1.45 4.91
C VAL A 205 4.38 0.06 4.97
N VAL A 206 4.19 0.68 3.81
CA VAL A 206 4.13 2.13 3.69
C VAL A 206 2.69 2.56 3.43
N VAL A 207 2.19 3.49 4.22
CA VAL A 207 0.82 4.03 4.13
C VAL A 207 0.86 5.53 3.91
N GLY A 208 0.28 5.97 2.80
CA GLY A 208 0.04 7.36 2.45
C GLY A 208 -1.38 7.77 2.79
N GLY A 209 -1.56 9.04 3.14
CA GLY A 209 -2.89 9.60 3.34
C GLY A 209 -2.84 11.08 3.70
N SER A 210 -3.87 11.55 4.41
CA SER A 210 -4.02 12.94 4.84
C SER A 210 -2.90 13.45 5.74
N GLN A 211 -2.23 12.55 6.46
CA GLN A 211 -1.17 12.87 7.42
C GLN A 211 0.26 12.71 6.85
N GLY A 212 0.39 12.51 5.54
CA GLY A 212 1.66 12.20 4.89
C GLY A 212 1.89 10.70 4.79
N LEU A 213 3.13 10.27 5.02
CA LEU A 213 3.59 8.90 4.85
C LEU A 213 3.92 8.29 6.22
N LYS A 214 3.33 7.14 6.54
CA LYS A 214 3.69 6.33 7.71
C LYS A 214 4.29 5.01 7.27
N ILE A 215 5.31 4.57 7.99
CA ILE A 215 6.04 3.33 7.69
C ILE A 215 5.88 2.40 8.90
N TYR A 216 5.45 1.18 8.64
CA TYR A 216 5.25 0.12 9.62
C TYR A 216 6.16 -1.06 9.28
N ALA A 217 6.67 -1.76 10.28
CA ALA A 217 7.29 -3.06 10.08
C ALA A 217 6.24 -4.10 9.68
N LEU A 218 6.54 -4.91 8.67
CA LEU A 218 5.60 -5.89 8.10
C LEU A 218 5.24 -7.01 9.08
N TYR A 219 6.18 -7.42 9.93
CA TYR A 219 6.01 -8.59 10.80
C TYR A 219 5.24 -8.28 12.09
N ASP A 220 5.47 -7.13 12.71
CA ASP A 220 4.96 -6.81 14.05
C ASP A 220 4.05 -5.56 14.10
N GLY A 221 3.95 -4.82 13.00
CA GLY A 221 3.15 -3.60 12.90
C GLY A 221 3.73 -2.41 13.66
N CYS A 222 4.99 -2.47 14.10
CA CYS A 222 5.65 -1.36 14.79
C CYS A 222 5.82 -0.16 13.86
N VAL A 223 5.53 1.04 14.36
CA VAL A 223 5.76 2.29 13.60
C VAL A 223 7.26 2.55 13.53
N LEU A 224 7.81 2.58 12.33
CA LEU A 224 9.24 2.80 12.08
C LEU A 224 9.53 4.28 11.85
N ALA A 225 8.69 4.96 11.05
CA ALA A 225 8.90 6.36 10.71
C ALA A 225 7.61 7.04 10.23
N SER A 226 7.60 8.38 10.30
CA SER A 226 6.64 9.24 9.64
C SER A 226 7.39 10.24 8.77
N LEU A 227 7.10 10.27 7.47
CA LEU A 227 7.74 11.10 6.46
C LEU A 227 6.69 11.96 5.74
N LEU A 228 7.13 13.01 5.05
CA LEU A 228 6.26 13.86 4.21
C LEU A 228 4.98 14.39 4.93
N THR A 229 5.06 14.68 6.23
CA THR A 229 3.90 15.09 7.05
C THR A 229 3.33 16.46 6.66
N ASN A 230 4.10 17.28 5.95
CA ASN A 230 3.74 18.65 5.58
C ASN A 230 3.24 18.75 4.13
N VAL A 231 2.67 17.67 3.57
CA VAL A 231 2.09 17.67 2.22
C VAL A 231 0.65 18.15 2.26
N SER A 232 0.36 19.25 1.57
CA SER A 232 -0.98 19.82 1.49
C SER A 232 -1.93 18.89 0.72
N GLY A 233 -3.08 18.57 1.34
CA GLY A 233 -4.07 17.67 0.74
C GLY A 233 -3.73 16.18 0.84
N GLY A 234 -2.61 15.83 1.47
CA GLY A 234 -2.19 14.44 1.69
C GLY A 234 -1.66 13.74 0.44
N LEU A 235 -1.26 12.49 0.64
CA LEU A 235 -0.81 11.57 -0.41
C LEU A 235 -1.99 10.72 -0.89
N LEU A 236 -2.14 10.61 -2.21
CA LEU A 236 -3.30 10.03 -2.88
C LEU A 236 -2.98 8.75 -3.65
N SER A 237 -1.70 8.48 -3.92
CA SER A 237 -1.22 7.25 -4.56
C SER A 237 0.23 7.00 -4.18
N LEU A 238 0.64 5.73 -4.17
CA LEU A 238 2.00 5.29 -3.88
C LEU A 238 2.45 4.30 -4.95
N CYS A 239 3.71 4.38 -5.36
CA CYS A 239 4.32 3.47 -6.31
C CYS A 239 5.76 3.20 -5.89
N PRO A 240 6.04 2.08 -5.21
CA PRO A 240 7.41 1.68 -4.90
C PRO A 240 8.13 1.22 -6.16
N SER A 241 9.42 1.51 -6.23
CA SER A 241 10.28 1.03 -7.31
C SER A 241 10.55 -0.48 -7.16
N PRO A 242 10.36 -1.29 -8.22
CA PRO A 242 10.63 -2.73 -8.20
C PRO A 242 12.09 -3.11 -7.90
N ASP A 243 13.04 -2.22 -8.20
CA ASP A 243 14.50 -2.43 -8.17
C ASP A 243 15.12 -2.59 -6.77
N ASN A 244 14.33 -2.62 -5.70
CA ASN A 244 14.79 -2.67 -4.30
C ASN A 244 15.76 -1.55 -3.91
N ASN A 245 15.84 -0.47 -4.70
CA ASN A 245 16.69 0.67 -4.38
C ASN A 245 16.09 1.54 -3.26
N GLY A 246 14.87 1.23 -2.80
CA GLY A 246 14.18 1.99 -1.76
C GLY A 246 13.45 3.23 -2.28
N ASN A 247 13.48 3.48 -3.58
CA ASN A 247 12.75 4.58 -4.19
C ASN A 247 11.24 4.37 -4.08
N LEU A 248 10.54 5.39 -3.58
CA LEU A 248 9.10 5.43 -3.49
C LEU A 248 8.58 6.74 -4.12
N PHE A 249 7.70 6.60 -5.10
CA PHE A 249 6.99 7.72 -5.68
C PHE A 249 5.64 7.89 -4.99
N CYS A 250 5.32 9.13 -4.61
CA CYS A 250 4.09 9.48 -3.90
C CYS A 250 3.34 10.58 -4.66
N GLY A 251 2.11 10.29 -5.08
CA GLY A 251 1.26 11.24 -5.78
C GLY A 251 0.51 12.14 -4.78
N GLY A 252 0.61 13.45 -4.98
CA GLY A 252 -0.09 14.45 -4.18
C GLY A 252 -1.21 15.17 -4.94
N ASN A 253 -1.72 16.22 -4.31
CA ASN A 253 -2.68 17.12 -4.94
C ASN A 253 -1.97 18.08 -5.92
N ASP A 254 -2.72 18.73 -6.83
CA ASP A 254 -2.18 19.74 -7.77
C ASP A 254 -1.07 19.24 -8.71
N GLY A 255 -1.06 17.94 -9.04
CA GLY A 255 -0.04 17.35 -9.91
C GLY A 255 1.34 17.27 -9.28
N LEU A 256 1.46 17.39 -7.96
CA LEU A 256 2.74 17.28 -7.26
C LEU A 256 3.10 15.80 -7.04
N LEU A 257 4.19 15.37 -7.66
CA LEU A 257 4.81 14.08 -7.46
C LEU A 257 5.99 14.24 -6.50
N TYR A 258 5.97 13.48 -5.40
CA TYR A 258 7.04 13.45 -4.42
C TYR A 258 7.85 12.17 -4.55
N THR A 259 9.17 12.27 -4.49
CA THR A 259 10.05 11.11 -4.33
C THR A 259 10.43 10.97 -2.86
N ALA A 260 10.52 9.74 -2.36
CA ALA A 260 11.05 9.42 -1.04
C ALA A 260 12.00 8.23 -1.15
N PHE A 261 13.08 8.23 -0.37
CA PHE A 261 14.07 7.17 -0.36
C PHE A 261 13.99 6.38 0.96
N ILE A 262 13.68 5.09 0.87
CA ILE A 262 13.42 4.25 2.02
C ILE A 262 14.34 3.03 1.98
N GLN A 263 15.38 3.02 2.82
CA GLN A 263 16.32 1.91 2.88
C GLN A 263 16.09 1.06 4.13
N SER A 264 15.28 0.01 3.98
CA SER A 264 14.88 -0.90 5.06
C SER A 264 16.09 -1.54 5.78
N GLN A 265 17.08 -2.05 5.03
CA GLN A 265 18.22 -2.80 5.59
C GLN A 265 19.12 -2.00 6.55
N ARG A 266 19.06 -0.67 6.52
CA ARG A 266 19.87 0.20 7.38
C ARG A 266 19.04 0.89 8.47
N GLY A 267 17.74 0.62 8.54
CA GLY A 267 16.82 1.37 9.39
C GLY A 267 16.83 2.88 9.09
N CYS A 268 17.27 3.28 7.90
CA CYS A 268 17.38 4.67 7.49
C CYS A 268 16.16 5.04 6.66
N TYR A 269 15.33 5.89 7.23
CA TYR A 269 14.10 6.39 6.60
C TYR A 269 14.30 7.87 6.31
N SER A 270 14.73 8.21 5.09
CA SER A 270 15.00 9.60 4.69
C SER A 270 14.14 9.97 3.49
N ALA A 271 13.13 10.81 3.69
CA ALA A 271 12.46 11.43 2.56
C ALA A 271 13.26 12.65 2.09
N ASP A 272 14.10 12.46 1.08
CA ASP A 272 14.56 13.58 0.27
C ASP A 272 13.39 14.07 -0.56
N LYS A 273 12.84 15.22 -0.16
CA LYS A 273 11.64 15.78 -0.79
C LYS A 273 12.00 16.42 -2.13
N GLU A 274 12.16 15.59 -3.15
CA GLU A 274 12.16 16.04 -4.53
C GLU A 274 10.72 16.18 -5.00
N ILE A 275 10.37 17.35 -5.53
CA ILE A 275 9.03 17.66 -6.00
C ILE A 275 9.08 17.84 -7.52
N HIS A 276 8.36 17.00 -8.23
CA HIS A 276 8.14 17.14 -9.66
C HIS A 276 6.69 17.58 -9.89
N ARG A 277 6.47 18.56 -10.77
CA ARG A 277 5.13 19.07 -11.09
C ARG A 277 4.66 18.47 -12.41
N CYS A 278 3.83 17.44 -12.31
CA CYS A 278 3.15 16.83 -13.45
C CYS A 278 2.05 17.75 -13.99
N PHE A 279 1.72 17.58 -15.27
CA PHE A 279 0.61 18.27 -15.94
C PHE A 279 0.67 19.80 -15.89
N SER A 280 1.88 20.37 -15.82
CA SER A 280 2.12 21.83 -15.76
C SER A 280 1.42 22.59 -16.87
N ASP A 281 1.41 22.01 -18.06
CA ASP A 281 0.97 22.66 -19.31
C ASP A 281 -0.56 22.64 -19.48
N SER A 282 -1.28 21.95 -18.60
CA SER A 282 -2.74 21.81 -18.68
C SER A 282 -3.45 22.90 -17.88
N ASN A 283 -4.61 23.35 -18.35
CA ASN A 283 -5.41 24.41 -17.70
C ASN A 283 -6.38 23.89 -16.62
N PHE A 284 -6.23 22.65 -16.17
CA PHE A 284 -7.11 22.05 -15.16
C PHE A 284 -6.86 22.60 -13.75
N SER A 285 -7.91 22.54 -12.92
CA SER A 285 -7.82 22.90 -11.52
C SER A 285 -6.92 21.94 -10.71
N ALA A 286 -6.44 22.40 -9.56
CA ALA A 286 -5.58 21.62 -8.67
C ALA A 286 -6.20 20.26 -8.26
N SER A 287 -7.53 20.21 -8.08
CA SER A 287 -8.24 18.98 -7.69
C SER A 287 -8.39 17.99 -8.84
N GLN A 288 -8.41 18.46 -10.09
CA GLN A 288 -8.42 17.63 -11.31
C GLN A 288 -7.03 17.07 -11.62
N LYS A 289 -5.97 17.83 -11.32
CA LYS A 289 -4.57 17.42 -11.44
C LYS A 289 -4.08 16.50 -10.33
N ALA A 290 -4.91 16.24 -9.31
CA ALA A 290 -4.57 15.35 -8.20
C ALA A 290 -4.12 13.97 -8.70
N ILE A 291 -2.92 13.52 -8.32
CA ILE A 291 -2.34 12.26 -8.77
C ILE A 291 -2.93 11.11 -7.95
N ILE A 292 -3.91 10.41 -8.52
CA ILE A 292 -4.67 9.38 -7.80
C ILE A 292 -4.25 7.96 -8.16
N MET A 293 -3.46 7.76 -9.21
CA MET A 293 -3.03 6.45 -9.67
C MET A 293 -1.59 6.54 -10.22
N MET A 294 -0.78 5.52 -9.94
CA MET A 294 0.56 5.39 -10.50
C MET A 294 0.87 3.91 -10.75
N ALA A 295 1.71 3.64 -11.74
CA ALA A 295 2.25 2.30 -11.99
C ALA A 295 3.67 2.40 -12.54
N MET A 296 4.56 1.52 -12.10
CA MET A 296 5.92 1.40 -12.60
C MET A 296 6.04 0.14 -13.45
N ASP A 297 6.77 0.25 -14.56
CA ASP A 297 7.16 -0.91 -15.35
C ASP A 297 8.07 -1.85 -14.53
N PRO A 298 7.95 -3.19 -14.67
CA PRO A 298 8.81 -4.12 -13.94
C PRO A 298 10.31 -3.93 -14.18
N ASN A 299 10.71 -3.38 -15.34
CA ASN A 299 12.12 -3.10 -15.65
C ASN A 299 12.58 -1.71 -15.16
N CYS A 300 11.73 -0.96 -14.45
CA CYS A 300 11.99 0.40 -13.99
C CYS A 300 12.35 1.38 -15.13
N GLU A 301 11.83 1.16 -16.34
CA GLU A 301 12.12 2.03 -17.49
C GLU A 301 11.08 3.14 -17.66
N MET A 302 9.86 2.94 -17.14
CA MET A 302 8.75 3.87 -17.27
C MET A 302 7.90 3.93 -15.99
N LEU A 303 7.63 5.15 -15.54
CA LEU A 303 6.66 5.49 -14.50
C LEU A 303 5.45 6.15 -15.14
N VAL A 304 4.28 5.56 -14.94
CA VAL A 304 3.01 6.13 -15.39
C VAL A 304 2.35 6.87 -14.23
N VAL A 305 2.03 8.14 -14.47
CA VAL A 305 1.35 9.01 -13.51
C VAL A 305 -0.04 9.35 -14.04
N GLY A 306 -1.08 9.07 -13.24
CA GLY A 306 -2.47 9.30 -13.60
C GLY A 306 -3.16 10.34 -12.70
N ALA A 307 -3.63 11.42 -13.31
CA ALA A 307 -4.42 12.45 -12.65
C ALA A 307 -5.91 12.06 -12.55
N ARG A 308 -6.61 12.67 -11.59
CA ARG A 308 -8.03 12.42 -11.32
C ARG A 308 -8.88 12.61 -12.56
N PHE A 309 -8.60 13.63 -13.35
CA PHE A 309 -9.34 13.95 -14.58
C PHE A 309 -8.76 13.27 -15.83
N GLY A 310 -8.16 12.07 -15.68
CA GLY A 310 -7.83 11.22 -16.83
C GLY A 310 -6.62 11.65 -17.66
N LEU A 311 -5.86 12.65 -17.20
CA LEU A 311 -4.56 12.96 -17.77
C LEU A 311 -3.53 11.92 -17.35
N ILE A 312 -2.76 11.43 -18.31
CA ILE A 312 -1.67 10.48 -18.13
C ILE A 312 -0.37 11.14 -18.56
N GLU A 313 0.65 11.00 -17.72
CA GLU A 313 2.01 11.43 -17.99
C GLU A 313 2.96 10.24 -17.79
N ILE A 314 3.77 9.95 -18.81
CA ILE A 314 4.75 8.87 -18.82
C ILE A 314 6.11 9.51 -18.56
N LEU A 315 6.70 9.15 -17.43
CA LEU A 315 7.99 9.64 -16.99
C LEU A 315 9.02 8.52 -17.12
N ARG A 316 10.25 8.86 -17.49
CA ARG A 316 11.40 7.99 -17.24
C ARG A 316 11.81 8.21 -15.78
N PRO A 317 11.97 7.15 -14.96
CA PRO A 317 12.38 7.27 -13.57
C PRO A 317 13.90 7.54 -13.45
N ASP A 318 14.42 8.51 -14.21
CA ASP A 318 15.74 9.08 -14.04
C ASP A 318 15.72 10.17 -12.96
N SER A 319 16.88 10.71 -12.59
CA SER A 319 16.99 11.75 -11.55
C SER A 319 16.23 13.04 -11.88
N LEU A 320 15.82 13.24 -13.15
CA LEU A 320 15.09 14.43 -13.59
C LEU A 320 13.60 14.16 -13.79
N LEU A 321 13.17 12.89 -13.70
CA LEU A 321 11.84 12.44 -14.06
C LEU A 321 11.43 12.96 -15.44
N THR A 322 12.24 12.65 -16.46
CA THR A 322 12.01 13.18 -17.81
C THR A 322 10.66 12.72 -18.37
N CYS A 323 9.81 13.68 -18.76
CA CYS A 323 8.55 13.35 -19.39
C CYS A 323 8.78 12.85 -20.82
N VAL A 324 8.34 11.63 -21.08
CA VAL A 324 8.40 10.96 -22.38
C VAL A 324 7.14 11.22 -23.19
N GLN A 325 5.97 11.11 -22.57
CA GLN A 325 4.70 11.24 -23.29
C GLN A 325 3.57 11.74 -22.37
N ARG A 326 2.60 12.46 -22.96
CA ARG A 326 1.39 12.91 -22.28
C ARG A 326 0.16 12.71 -23.15
N PHE A 327 -0.94 12.25 -22.56
CA PHE A 327 -2.21 12.12 -23.26
C PHE A 327 -3.39 12.12 -22.28
N SER A 328 -4.61 12.29 -22.82
CA SER A 328 -5.86 12.19 -22.07
C SER A 328 -6.55 10.87 -22.40
N VAL A 329 -7.04 10.20 -21.36
CA VAL A 329 -7.82 8.95 -21.49
C VAL A 329 -9.28 9.21 -21.86
N PHE A 330 -9.79 10.38 -21.49
CA PHE A 330 -11.19 10.72 -21.74
C PHE A 330 -11.46 11.12 -23.18
N ASN A 331 -12.65 10.76 -23.66
CA ASN A 331 -13.10 11.17 -24.96
C ASN A 331 -13.59 12.64 -24.90
N PRO A 332 -12.93 13.58 -25.60
CA PRO A 332 -13.30 15.00 -25.56
C PRO A 332 -14.71 15.30 -26.09
N SER A 333 -15.31 14.36 -26.84
CA SER A 333 -16.71 14.50 -27.32
C SER A 333 -17.76 14.15 -26.27
N ILE A 334 -17.38 13.41 -25.22
CA ILE A 334 -18.29 12.91 -24.17
C ILE A 334 -18.08 13.67 -22.86
N THR A 335 -16.82 13.97 -22.53
CA THR A 335 -16.46 14.60 -21.25
C THR A 335 -16.32 16.11 -21.39
N ASN A 336 -17.15 16.84 -20.65
CA ASN A 336 -16.97 18.27 -20.40
C ASN A 336 -16.44 18.49 -18.99
N ASP A 337 -15.84 19.64 -18.71
CA ASP A 337 -15.30 20.02 -17.39
C ASP A 337 -16.32 19.94 -16.23
N SER A 338 -17.62 19.92 -16.54
CA SER A 338 -18.72 19.76 -15.58
C SER A 338 -19.09 18.31 -15.26
N THR A 339 -18.52 17.33 -15.97
CA THR A 339 -18.80 15.91 -15.74
C THR A 339 -17.96 15.38 -14.58
N ASN A 340 -18.60 14.70 -13.63
CA ASN A 340 -17.92 14.00 -12.53
C ASN A 340 -17.23 12.70 -13.01
N THR A 341 -16.52 12.77 -14.13
CA THR A 341 -15.71 11.67 -14.63
C THR A 341 -14.36 11.65 -13.91
N CYS A 342 -13.90 10.46 -13.59
CA CYS A 342 -12.60 10.26 -12.99
C CYS A 342 -11.98 8.94 -13.44
N LEU A 343 -10.65 8.89 -13.39
CA LEU A 343 -9.91 7.64 -13.54
C LEU A 343 -10.22 6.74 -12.33
N THR A 344 -10.64 5.50 -12.58
CA THR A 344 -10.98 4.52 -11.54
C THR A 344 -9.87 3.51 -11.30
N GLY A 345 -9.02 3.25 -12.27
CA GLY A 345 -7.93 2.29 -12.14
C GLY A 345 -6.93 2.39 -13.27
N LEU A 346 -5.70 1.99 -12.97
CA LEU A 346 -4.54 2.06 -13.85
C LEU A 346 -3.64 0.85 -13.55
N CYS A 347 -3.26 0.09 -14.57
CA CYS A 347 -2.26 -0.97 -14.43
C CYS A 347 -1.43 -1.13 -15.70
N LEU A 348 -0.18 -1.57 -15.53
CA LEU A 348 0.68 -1.98 -16.63
C LEU A 348 0.61 -3.50 -16.80
N ILE A 349 0.57 -3.94 -18.06
CA ILE A 349 0.64 -5.36 -18.43
C ILE A 349 1.74 -5.58 -19.46
N PRO A 350 2.37 -6.77 -19.47
CA PRO A 350 3.27 -7.13 -20.56
C PRO A 350 2.50 -7.15 -21.88
N ARG A 351 3.12 -6.60 -22.93
CA ARG A 351 2.64 -6.60 -24.30
C ARG A 351 2.61 -8.06 -24.78
N PRO A 352 1.45 -8.59 -25.18
CA PRO A 352 1.36 -9.96 -25.66
C PRO A 352 2.21 -10.19 -26.91
N ASP A 353 2.76 -11.40 -27.06
CA ASP A 353 3.66 -11.72 -28.17
C ASP A 353 3.01 -11.56 -29.55
N TRP A 354 1.70 -11.78 -29.67
CA TRP A 354 0.98 -11.59 -30.93
C TRP A 354 0.81 -10.11 -31.33
N LEU A 355 1.05 -9.17 -30.40
CA LEU A 355 1.07 -7.72 -30.63
C LEU A 355 2.49 -7.17 -30.87
N SER A 356 3.54 -7.99 -30.76
CA SER A 356 4.93 -7.57 -30.94
C SER A 356 5.45 -7.70 -32.38
N ASN A 357 4.72 -8.40 -33.25
CA ASN A 357 5.07 -8.56 -34.66
C ASN A 357 4.66 -7.33 -35.49
N THR A 358 5.43 -6.25 -35.39
CA THR A 358 5.50 -5.27 -36.49
C THR A 358 6.43 -5.81 -37.57
N VAL A 359 5.84 -6.15 -38.72
CA VAL A 359 6.52 -6.37 -40.00
C VAL A 359 7.54 -5.26 -40.23
N GLY A 360 8.80 -5.64 -40.48
CA GLY A 360 9.90 -4.70 -40.73
C GLY A 360 9.57 -3.76 -41.88
N ILE A 361 9.61 -2.46 -41.60
CA ILE A 361 9.72 -1.42 -42.62
C ILE A 361 11.20 -1.05 -42.64
N GLU A 362 11.92 -1.54 -43.64
CA GLU A 362 13.27 -1.10 -43.97
C GLU A 362 13.22 0.41 -44.29
N SER A 363 13.90 1.21 -43.47
CA SER A 363 14.17 2.62 -43.76
C SER A 363 15.34 2.72 -44.72
N VAL A 364 15.08 3.21 -45.93
CA VAL A 364 16.12 3.66 -46.88
C VAL A 364 16.70 4.98 -46.38
N ASP A 365 18.03 5.00 -46.23
CA ASP A 365 18.88 6.15 -45.91
C ASP A 365 18.65 7.37 -46.81
N ALA A 366 18.77 8.58 -46.23
CA ALA A 366 19.55 9.68 -46.83
C ALA A 366 19.93 10.74 -45.79
N LYS A 367 21.23 11.04 -45.77
CA LYS A 367 22.00 11.90 -44.87
C LYS A 367 21.90 13.41 -45.18
N THR A 368 22.27 14.20 -44.16
CA THR A 368 23.09 15.47 -44.19
C THR A 368 22.44 16.71 -44.82
N SER A 369 22.64 17.96 -44.39
CA SER A 369 23.59 18.65 -43.48
C SER A 369 23.13 20.13 -43.39
N SER A 370 23.06 20.77 -42.21
CA SER A 370 24.05 21.70 -41.60
C SER A 370 23.81 23.21 -41.81
N ASN A 371 23.96 23.93 -40.69
CA ASN A 371 24.41 25.34 -40.50
C ASN A 371 23.42 26.45 -40.85
N SER A 372 23.38 27.61 -40.18
CA SER A 372 23.94 28.19 -38.94
C SER A 372 23.25 29.56 -38.80
N ASP A 373 23.17 30.14 -37.59
CA ASP A 373 23.70 31.49 -37.32
C ASP A 373 23.31 32.02 -35.93
N HIS A 374 24.33 32.57 -35.28
CA HIS A 374 24.38 33.29 -34.02
C HIS A 374 23.80 34.71 -34.13
N TYR A 375 23.39 35.33 -33.00
CA TYR A 375 24.10 36.46 -32.38
C TYR A 375 23.44 36.88 -31.04
N THR A 376 24.27 37.44 -30.18
CA THR A 376 24.18 37.65 -28.73
C THR A 376 23.89 39.12 -28.33
N ASP A 377 23.81 39.32 -27.00
CA ASP A 377 24.16 40.53 -26.21
C ASP A 377 23.04 41.54 -25.87
N GLN A 378 22.97 42.19 -24.70
CA GLN A 378 23.58 42.06 -23.36
C GLN A 378 22.91 43.12 -22.42
N ASN A 379 22.98 42.86 -21.10
CA ASN A 379 23.14 43.81 -19.97
C ASN A 379 22.02 44.72 -19.43
N GLY A 380 21.80 44.60 -18.10
CA GLY A 380 21.98 45.74 -17.17
C GLY A 380 21.01 45.91 -15.99
N GLY A 381 21.47 45.64 -14.74
CA GLY A 381 21.36 46.63 -13.64
C GLY A 381 20.39 46.43 -12.44
N LEU A 382 20.90 45.74 -11.41
CA LEU A 382 20.79 45.86 -9.92
C LEU A 382 19.82 46.82 -9.15
N ASN A 383 19.49 46.32 -7.93
CA ASN A 383 19.21 46.97 -6.62
C ASN A 383 17.79 47.53 -6.36
N SER A 384 17.17 47.48 -5.16
CA SER A 384 17.39 46.86 -3.84
C SER A 384 16.14 47.17 -2.95
N SER A 385 16.09 46.61 -1.74
CA SER A 385 15.34 47.05 -0.54
C SER A 385 14.01 46.35 -0.14
N ASN A 386 14.16 45.39 0.78
CA ASN A 386 13.27 45.07 1.92
C ASN A 386 13.51 46.10 3.06
N PRO A 387 12.84 46.07 4.27
CA PRO A 387 11.63 45.37 4.75
C PRO A 387 10.70 46.24 5.70
N ARG A 388 9.53 45.71 6.13
CA ARG A 388 9.07 45.52 7.55
C ARG A 388 7.54 45.61 7.81
N THR A 389 7.00 44.53 8.40
CA THR A 389 5.98 44.40 9.50
C THR A 389 4.51 44.86 9.27
N CYS A 390 3.43 44.26 9.79
CA CYS A 390 3.19 43.41 10.97
C CYS A 390 1.83 42.63 10.92
N PHE A 391 1.76 41.61 11.79
CA PHE A 391 0.71 40.64 12.23
C PHE A 391 -0.77 41.03 12.37
N ILE A 392 -1.67 40.02 12.25
CA ILE A 392 -2.75 39.61 13.21
C ILE A 392 -3.10 38.10 13.05
N GLU A 393 -3.10 37.34 14.16
CA GLU A 393 -3.76 36.01 14.46
C GLU A 393 -5.10 36.28 15.21
N PRO A 394 -6.10 35.36 15.42
CA PRO A 394 -5.98 33.96 15.92
C PRO A 394 -7.05 32.97 15.32
N PHE A 395 -7.04 31.64 15.54
CA PHE A 395 -7.36 30.91 16.78
C PHE A 395 -6.78 29.47 16.78
N LYS A 396 -6.13 29.11 17.89
CA LYS A 396 -5.88 27.73 18.34
C LYS A 396 -7.19 27.11 18.85
N SER A 397 -7.38 25.78 18.74
CA SER A 397 -7.00 24.85 19.83
C SER A 397 -7.49 23.39 19.63
N HIS A 398 -6.53 22.45 19.78
CA HIS A 398 -6.60 21.03 20.24
C HIS A 398 -7.41 19.98 19.43
N PHE A 399 -6.97 18.77 19.08
CA PHE A 399 -5.88 17.85 19.47
C PHE A 399 -5.30 17.19 18.21
N GLY A 400 -3.97 17.25 18.03
CA GLY A 400 -3.24 16.43 17.06
C GLY A 400 -2.54 15.32 17.82
N TRP A 401 -2.83 14.08 17.45
CA TRP A 401 -2.27 12.87 18.04
C TRP A 401 -0.73 12.84 17.86
N ARG A 402 0.02 12.51 18.92
CA ARG A 402 1.47 12.25 18.90
C ARG A 402 1.77 10.83 18.39
N LEU A 403 3.03 10.51 18.14
CA LEU A 403 3.45 9.15 17.72
C LEU A 403 2.92 8.04 18.67
N ASP A 404 2.72 8.39 19.96
CA ASP A 404 2.21 7.52 21.03
C ASP A 404 0.71 7.17 20.94
N ASP A 405 -0.01 7.77 19.99
CA ASP A 405 -1.47 7.68 19.91
C ASP A 405 -1.97 6.64 18.90
N THR A 406 -1.05 5.88 18.29
CA THR A 406 -1.39 4.70 17.51
C THR A 406 -1.60 3.52 18.44
N VAL A 407 -2.86 3.10 18.59
CA VAL A 407 -3.17 1.87 19.34
C VAL A 407 -2.93 0.67 18.43
N CYS A 408 -1.72 0.12 18.48
CA CYS A 408 -1.44 -1.22 17.94
C CYS A 408 -1.96 -2.25 18.94
N VAL A 409 -3.05 -2.93 18.60
CA VAL A 409 -3.50 -4.08 19.39
C VAL A 409 -2.97 -5.33 18.71
N ARG A 410 -1.95 -5.93 19.32
CA ARG A 410 -1.53 -7.29 18.99
C ARG A 410 -2.52 -8.24 19.66
N ILE A 411 -3.23 -9.05 18.88
CA ILE A 411 -4.01 -10.13 19.45
C ILE A 411 -2.98 -11.17 19.92
N PRO A 412 -2.92 -11.53 21.23
CA PRO A 412 -2.07 -12.62 21.66
C PRO A 412 -2.65 -13.90 21.05
N GLU A 413 -1.94 -14.51 20.10
CA GLU A 413 -2.25 -15.88 19.74
C GLU A 413 -1.96 -16.78 20.94
N LEU A 414 -2.86 -17.74 21.12
CA LEU A 414 -2.81 -18.78 22.12
C LEU A 414 -1.59 -19.68 21.84
N ALA A 415 -0.43 -19.31 22.41
CA ALA A 415 0.75 -20.15 22.58
C ALA A 415 1.21 -20.97 21.37
N GLU A 416 1.79 -20.33 20.35
CA GLU A 416 2.82 -21.00 19.55
C GLU A 416 4.18 -20.87 20.26
N LYS A 417 4.49 -21.88 21.07
CA LYS A 417 5.89 -22.24 21.34
C LYS A 417 6.47 -22.82 20.06
N SER A 418 6.95 -21.98 19.16
CA SER A 418 7.95 -22.37 18.17
C SER A 418 9.30 -21.85 18.63
N ASN A 419 10.18 -22.79 19.00
CA ASN A 419 11.57 -22.55 19.35
C ASN A 419 12.24 -21.73 18.25
N PHE A 420 12.59 -20.48 18.55
CA PHE A 420 13.65 -19.78 17.84
C PHE A 420 14.98 -20.44 18.23
N SER A 421 15.66 -21.04 17.24
CA SER A 421 17.05 -21.43 17.37
C SER A 421 17.90 -20.16 17.54
N SER A 422 18.53 -20.07 18.70
CA SER A 422 19.41 -18.99 19.14
C SER A 422 20.75 -19.03 18.39
N GLU A 423 20.90 -18.29 17.30
CA GLU A 423 22.22 -18.04 16.70
C GLU A 423 22.61 -16.56 16.56
N GLU A 424 21.84 -15.62 17.12
CA GLU A 424 22.31 -14.22 17.28
C GLU A 424 22.17 -13.74 18.73
N ALA A 425 22.97 -14.36 19.61
CA ALA A 425 23.39 -13.78 20.88
C ALA A 425 24.80 -14.27 21.23
N SER A 426 25.73 -14.19 20.28
CA SER A 426 27.16 -14.38 20.54
C SER A 426 27.81 -13.06 20.97
N ILE A 427 27.44 -12.57 22.16
CA ILE A 427 28.27 -11.64 22.92
C ILE A 427 28.26 -12.15 24.36
N PHE A 428 29.44 -12.56 24.82
CA PHE A 428 29.75 -13.31 26.05
C PHE A 428 29.61 -14.83 25.93
N MET A 429 30.60 -15.42 25.27
CA MET A 429 31.14 -16.71 25.72
C MET A 429 31.64 -16.55 27.17
N ASP A 430 31.27 -17.48 28.03
CA ASP A 430 32.25 -18.22 28.82
C ASP A 430 31.68 -19.64 29.08
N ASP A 431 32.54 -20.61 28.80
CA ASP A 431 32.32 -22.06 28.81
C ASP A 431 31.66 -22.57 30.10
N PHE A 432 30.93 -23.70 30.04
CA PHE A 432 31.18 -24.89 30.88
C PHE A 432 30.26 -26.07 30.47
N TYR A 433 30.89 -27.21 30.13
CA TYR A 433 30.26 -28.54 30.16
C TYR A 433 29.95 -28.97 31.60
N PRO A 434 28.99 -29.90 31.82
CA PRO A 434 28.50 -30.23 33.15
C PRO A 434 29.39 -31.28 33.82
N VAL A 435 29.77 -31.03 35.08
CA VAL A 435 30.27 -32.07 35.98
C VAL A 435 29.43 -32.07 37.25
N SER A 436 28.85 -33.25 37.49
CA SER A 436 28.15 -33.69 38.69
C SER A 436 28.98 -33.53 39.97
N GLY A 437 28.34 -33.10 41.06
CA GLY A 437 28.75 -33.50 42.41
C GLY A 437 28.82 -32.40 43.46
N MET A 438 27.98 -32.57 44.49
CA MET A 438 28.15 -32.17 45.89
C MET A 438 27.94 -30.72 46.36
N SER A 439 27.18 -30.71 47.47
CA SER A 439 27.23 -29.85 48.66
C SER A 439 26.44 -28.55 48.69
N GLN A 440 25.37 -28.62 49.49
CA GLN A 440 24.67 -27.53 50.17
C GLN A 440 25.63 -26.45 50.70
N ILE A 441 25.45 -25.21 50.24
CA ILE A 441 25.83 -24.01 51.01
C ILE A 441 24.68 -22.99 50.89
N LYS A 442 24.17 -22.59 52.06
CA LYS A 442 23.18 -21.52 52.29
C LYS A 442 23.63 -20.20 51.64
N LEU A 443 22.74 -19.56 50.88
CA LEU A 443 22.84 -18.13 50.59
C LEU A 443 21.47 -17.46 50.42
N ASP A 444 20.62 -17.54 51.46
CA ASP A 444 19.39 -16.73 51.56
C ASP A 444 19.46 -15.86 52.83
N SER A 445 19.95 -14.63 52.71
CA SER A 445 19.69 -13.58 53.72
C SER A 445 19.96 -12.13 53.31
N LEU A 446 20.43 -11.81 52.10
CA LEU A 446 20.85 -10.44 51.76
C LEU A 446 19.88 -9.64 50.85
N GLY A 447 18.88 -10.26 50.22
CA GLY A 447 17.90 -9.55 49.37
C GLY A 447 16.58 -9.12 50.05
N SER A 448 16.34 -9.53 51.29
CA SER A 448 15.04 -9.36 51.96
C SER A 448 14.80 -7.95 52.53
N GLU A 449 15.85 -7.28 53.01
CA GLU A 449 15.69 -6.00 53.71
C GLU A 449 15.58 -4.81 52.76
N GLU A 450 16.33 -4.79 51.66
CA GLU A 450 16.17 -3.75 50.62
C GLU A 450 14.79 -3.81 49.95
N HIS A 451 14.26 -5.01 49.72
CA HIS A 451 12.91 -5.20 49.20
C HIS A 451 11.81 -4.71 50.17
N LYS A 452 12.03 -4.80 51.48
CA LYS A 452 11.08 -4.25 52.48
C LYS A 452 11.10 -2.74 52.50
N VAL A 453 12.28 -2.12 52.44
CA VAL A 453 12.43 -0.67 52.44
C VAL A 453 11.77 -0.07 51.19
N LEU A 454 11.96 -0.68 50.03
CA LEU A 454 11.34 -0.23 48.78
C LEU A 454 9.81 -0.36 48.81
N ARG A 455 9.26 -1.44 49.39
CA ARG A 455 7.80 -1.59 49.56
C ARG A 455 7.21 -0.53 50.49
N GLN A 456 7.88 -0.23 51.61
CA GLN A 456 7.44 0.83 52.51
C GLN A 456 7.43 2.21 51.86
N GLU A 457 8.41 2.51 51.00
CA GLU A 457 8.46 3.80 50.30
C GLU A 457 7.36 3.90 49.22
N ILE A 458 7.07 2.80 48.51
CA ILE A 458 5.95 2.74 47.55
C ILE A 458 4.60 2.99 48.26
N ASP A 459 4.38 2.36 49.42
CA ASP A 459 3.15 2.53 50.21
C ASP A 459 3.02 3.97 50.75
N ARG A 460 4.14 4.59 51.15
CA ARG A 460 4.17 5.98 51.60
C ARG A 460 3.81 6.97 50.48
N VAL A 461 4.38 6.78 49.29
CA VAL A 461 4.12 7.65 48.13
C VAL A 461 2.68 7.51 47.65
N THR A 462 2.15 6.28 47.61
CA THR A 462 0.75 6.05 47.24
C THR A 462 -0.24 6.65 48.23
N ALA A 463 0.05 6.62 49.54
CA ALA A 463 -0.76 7.30 50.54
C ALA A 463 -0.76 8.84 50.37
N SER A 464 0.42 9.42 50.11
CA SER A 464 0.56 10.87 49.84
C SER A 464 -0.21 11.31 48.59
N ASN A 465 -0.13 10.53 47.51
CA ASN A 465 -0.83 10.82 46.27
C ASN A 465 -2.36 10.74 46.43
N ARG A 466 -2.86 9.78 47.23
CA ARG A 466 -4.31 9.70 47.54
C ARG A 466 -4.79 10.91 48.33
N GLU A 467 -4.01 11.40 49.28
CA GLU A 467 -4.35 12.58 50.07
C GLU A 467 -4.33 13.86 49.21
N LEU A 468 -3.33 14.01 48.35
CA LEU A 468 -3.26 15.12 47.39
C LEU A 468 -4.45 15.13 46.44
N LEU A 469 -4.82 13.96 45.90
CA LEU A 469 -5.97 13.83 45.02
C LEU A 469 -7.28 14.19 45.75
N ARG A 470 -7.41 13.78 47.02
CA ARG A 470 -8.56 14.14 47.86
C ARG A 470 -8.64 15.64 48.11
N ARG A 471 -7.51 16.31 48.32
CA ARG A 471 -7.46 17.78 48.47
C ARG A 471 -7.80 18.51 47.18
N LEU A 472 -7.36 17.99 46.04
CA LEU A 472 -7.64 18.56 44.73
C LEU A 472 -9.14 18.47 44.40
N VAL A 473 -9.75 17.31 44.63
CA VAL A 473 -11.20 17.11 44.48
C VAL A 473 -11.99 18.02 45.43
N ASN A 474 -11.56 18.16 46.68
CA ASN A 474 -12.21 19.07 47.63
C ASN A 474 -12.02 20.56 47.26
N PHE A 475 -10.94 20.91 46.58
CA PHE A 475 -10.71 22.27 46.09
C PHE A 475 -11.62 22.59 44.91
N GLU A 476 -11.74 21.67 43.94
CA GLU A 476 -12.67 21.84 42.81
C GLU A 476 -14.12 21.94 43.26
N LEU A 477 -14.55 21.08 44.21
CA LEU A 477 -15.91 21.13 44.77
C LEU A 477 -16.24 22.42 45.54
N ARG A 478 -15.23 23.11 46.08
CA ARG A 478 -15.39 24.42 46.72
C ARG A 478 -15.36 25.59 45.75
N SER A 479 -14.79 25.40 44.55
CA SER A 479 -14.76 26.42 43.50
C SER A 479 -16.04 26.44 42.63
N SER A 480 -16.91 25.44 42.79
CA SER A 480 -18.18 25.27 42.07
C SER A 480 -19.42 25.70 42.85
N VAL A 481 -19.27 26.36 44.00
CA VAL A 481 -20.32 27.02 44.81
C VAL A 481 -19.96 28.49 44.94
#